data_AF-A0A0M9WL43-F1
#
_entry.id   AF-A0A0M9WL43-F1
#
_cell.length_a   1.000
_cell.length_b   1.000
_cell.length_c   1.000
_cell.angle_alpha   90.00
_cell.angle_beta   90.00
_cell.angle_gamma   90.00
#
_symmetry.space_group_name_H-M   'P 1'
#
loop_
_entity.id
_entity.type
_entity.pdbx_description
1 polymer ?
#
loop_
_entity_poly.entity_id
_entity_poly.type
_entity_poly.pdbx_seq_one_letter_code
_entity_poly.pdbx_strand_id
1 'polypeptide(L)'
;WPGGDREPGFALLDEAAAAALSDADRRFDTVVFVCCDMLGACALAGDTRRAGEWCRVAEDFTSRWGCPFLYVDCRTLYGALLLTAGRWAEADRLLTAVLTLDEKICPAVHARAVAALATLRVRQGRFDEARAMLDRSRRPTAELDTARAEVALADGDPATARRLLERRSTPSLLCARAQAAMGDLNAATTTAAALDPDGPEGVEASGLAAAAQGRVAAAVDAFETAAARWADCSA
;
A
#
# COMPACT_ATOMS: atom_id res chain seq x y z
N TRP A 1 -16.74 4.11 2.25
CA TRP A 1 -17.85 3.81 1.33
C TRP A 1 -17.47 2.64 0.43
N PRO A 2 -17.68 1.39 0.86
CA PRO A 2 -17.60 0.24 -0.02
C PRO A 2 -18.96 0.11 -0.74
N GLY A 3 -18.96 0.13 -2.08
CA GLY A 3 -20.16 -0.05 -2.91
C GLY A 3 -20.68 1.20 -3.64
N GLY A 4 -19.97 2.33 -3.62
CA GLY A 4 -20.27 3.43 -4.53
C GLY A 4 -19.99 3.01 -5.97
N ASP A 5 -20.93 3.25 -6.88
CA ASP A 5 -20.70 3.10 -8.31
C ASP A 5 -19.47 3.95 -8.69
N ARG A 6 -18.42 3.28 -9.19
CA ARG A 6 -17.14 3.93 -9.54
C ARG A 6 -17.21 4.52 -10.95
N GLU A 7 -18.16 4.09 -11.77
CA GLU A 7 -18.32 4.54 -13.15
C GLU A 7 -18.56 6.05 -13.26
N PRO A 8 -19.43 6.69 -12.45
CA PRO A 8 -19.59 8.13 -12.46
C PRO A 8 -18.28 8.89 -12.18
N GLY A 9 -17.44 8.37 -11.28
CA GLY A 9 -16.14 8.96 -10.97
C GLY A 9 -15.16 8.84 -12.14
N PHE A 10 -15.10 7.66 -12.77
CA PHE A 10 -14.26 7.47 -13.96
C PHE A 10 -14.75 8.28 -15.16
N ALA A 11 -16.06 8.42 -15.37
CA ALA A 11 -16.61 9.25 -16.43
C ALA A 11 -16.18 10.72 -16.30
N LEU A 12 -16.20 11.28 -15.09
CA LEU A 12 -15.71 12.65 -14.85
C LEU A 12 -14.21 12.79 -15.15
N LEU A 13 -13.41 11.78 -14.82
CA LEU A 13 -11.98 11.77 -15.13
C LEU A 13 -11.73 11.65 -16.65
N ASP A 14 -12.51 10.83 -17.36
CA ASP A 14 -12.45 10.71 -18.81
C ASP A 14 -12.85 12.03 -19.50
N GLU A 15 -13.90 12.70 -19.04
CA GLU A 15 -14.32 14.03 -19.51
C GLU A 15 -13.22 15.09 -19.28
N ALA A 16 -12.66 15.14 -18.06
CA ALA A 16 -11.58 16.05 -17.72
C ALA A 16 -10.35 15.82 -18.61
N ALA A 17 -10.04 14.55 -18.92
CA ALA A 17 -8.90 14.22 -19.75
C ALA A 17 -9.12 14.56 -21.22
N ALA A 18 -10.31 14.33 -21.75
CA ALA A 18 -10.69 14.76 -23.09
C ALA A 18 -10.56 16.29 -23.23
N ALA A 19 -10.99 17.05 -22.21
CA ALA A 19 -10.84 18.50 -22.19
C ALA A 19 -9.36 18.92 -22.13
N ALA A 20 -8.57 18.34 -21.21
CA ALA A 20 -7.16 18.68 -21.02
C ALA A 20 -6.27 18.34 -22.22
N LEU A 21 -6.61 17.27 -22.95
CA LEU A 21 -5.89 16.84 -24.14
C LEU A 21 -6.34 17.59 -25.41
N SER A 22 -7.41 18.37 -25.37
CA SER A 22 -7.84 19.18 -26.53
C SER A 22 -6.83 20.29 -26.86
N ASP A 23 -6.71 20.68 -28.14
CA ASP A 23 -5.75 21.69 -28.59
C ASP A 23 -6.13 23.14 -28.20
N ALA A 24 -7.36 23.37 -27.75
CA ALA A 24 -7.91 24.72 -27.63
C ALA A 24 -7.29 25.57 -26.50
N ASP A 25 -6.68 24.95 -25.48
CA ASP A 25 -5.98 25.65 -24.37
C ASP A 25 -5.07 24.68 -23.59
N ARG A 26 -4.30 23.82 -24.29
CA ARG A 26 -3.53 22.74 -23.67
C ARG A 26 -2.47 23.26 -22.69
N ARG A 27 -2.67 22.97 -21.41
CA ARG A 27 -1.72 23.23 -20.32
C ARG A 27 -1.09 21.94 -19.85
N PHE A 28 0.23 21.83 -19.94
CA PHE A 28 0.96 20.59 -19.62
C PHE A 28 0.76 20.15 -18.16
N ASP A 29 0.72 21.10 -17.23
CA ASP A 29 0.40 20.86 -15.82
C ASP A 29 -1.00 20.25 -15.65
N THR A 30 -2.01 20.72 -16.39
CA THR A 30 -3.37 20.15 -16.31
C THR A 30 -3.40 18.70 -16.81
N VAL A 31 -2.68 18.40 -17.90
CA VAL A 31 -2.57 17.01 -18.41
C VAL A 31 -1.86 16.12 -17.38
N VAL A 32 -0.82 16.62 -16.69
CA VAL A 32 -0.16 15.89 -15.59
C VAL A 32 -1.18 15.51 -14.53
N PHE A 33 -1.93 16.48 -14.01
CA PHE A 33 -2.85 16.23 -12.90
C PHE A 33 -3.94 15.24 -13.29
N VAL A 34 -4.54 15.39 -14.47
CA VAL A 34 -5.59 14.47 -14.91
C VAL A 34 -5.05 13.04 -15.11
N CYS A 35 -3.85 12.87 -15.67
CA CYS A 35 -3.24 11.54 -15.77
C CYS A 35 -2.92 10.94 -14.39
N CYS A 36 -2.39 11.73 -13.46
CA CYS A 36 -2.10 11.27 -12.10
C CYS A 36 -3.39 10.92 -11.32
N ASP A 37 -4.43 11.73 -11.43
CA ASP A 37 -5.73 11.51 -10.78
C ASP A 37 -6.40 10.23 -11.33
N MET A 38 -6.33 10.02 -12.64
CA MET A 38 -6.80 8.80 -13.27
C MET A 38 -6.04 7.57 -12.78
N LEU A 39 -4.71 7.62 -12.74
CA LEU A 39 -3.89 6.51 -12.22
C LEU A 39 -4.13 6.26 -10.72
N GLY A 40 -4.33 7.33 -9.94
CA GLY A 40 -4.73 7.25 -8.54
C GLY A 40 -6.10 6.58 -8.36
N ALA A 41 -7.08 6.95 -9.17
CA ALA A 41 -8.40 6.32 -9.18
C ALA A 41 -8.34 4.85 -9.58
N CYS A 42 -7.54 4.52 -10.61
CA CYS A 42 -7.29 3.12 -10.99
C CYS A 42 -6.61 2.34 -9.85
N ALA A 43 -5.68 2.95 -9.13
CA ALA A 43 -5.01 2.32 -7.99
C ALA A 43 -5.98 2.04 -6.83
N LEU A 44 -6.88 2.99 -6.53
CA LEU A 44 -7.94 2.80 -5.53
C LEU A 44 -8.97 1.75 -5.95
N ALA A 45 -9.24 1.63 -7.26
CA ALA A 45 -10.18 0.66 -7.82
C ALA A 45 -9.56 -0.72 -8.09
N GLY A 46 -8.23 -0.85 -8.08
CA GLY A 46 -7.52 -2.06 -8.52
C GLY A 46 -7.55 -2.29 -10.04
N ASP A 47 -7.95 -1.31 -10.85
CA ASP A 47 -8.08 -1.45 -12.30
C ASP A 47 -6.73 -1.32 -13.01
N THR A 48 -5.98 -2.43 -12.99
CA THR A 48 -4.65 -2.52 -13.61
C THR A 48 -4.70 -2.39 -15.13
N ARG A 49 -5.84 -2.75 -15.76
CA ARG A 49 -6.02 -2.69 -17.22
C ARG A 49 -6.14 -1.23 -17.65
N ARG A 50 -7.08 -0.48 -17.07
CA ARG A 50 -7.30 0.94 -17.38
C ARG A 50 -6.06 1.77 -17.03
N ALA A 51 -5.38 1.49 -15.91
CA ALA A 51 -4.11 2.14 -15.59
C ALA A 51 -3.03 1.92 -16.65
N GLY A 52 -2.93 0.71 -17.20
CA GLY A 52 -1.99 0.41 -18.28
C GLY A 52 -2.30 1.17 -19.58
N GLU A 53 -3.58 1.37 -19.89
CA GLU A 53 -4.02 2.21 -21.02
C GLU A 53 -3.62 3.66 -20.82
N TRP A 54 -3.89 4.22 -19.64
CA TRP A 54 -3.53 5.59 -19.28
C TRP A 54 -2.02 5.84 -19.23
N CYS A 55 -1.23 4.84 -18.82
CA CYS A 55 0.23 4.95 -18.88
C CYS A 55 0.74 5.10 -20.31
N ARG A 56 0.14 4.42 -21.28
CA ARG A 56 0.50 4.59 -22.70
C ARG A 56 0.11 5.97 -23.22
N VAL A 57 -1.05 6.50 -22.79
CA VAL A 57 -1.46 7.87 -23.11
C VAL A 57 -0.44 8.89 -22.57
N ALA A 58 -0.03 8.74 -21.31
CA ALA A 58 0.98 9.59 -20.68
C ALA A 58 2.36 9.48 -21.38
N GLU A 59 2.74 8.29 -21.82
CA GLU A 59 3.98 8.05 -22.56
C GLU A 59 3.96 8.67 -23.96
N ASP A 60 2.89 8.49 -24.73
CA ASP A 60 2.71 9.10 -26.05
C ASP A 60 2.72 10.63 -25.94
N PHE A 61 2.01 11.17 -24.95
CA PHE A 61 2.00 12.61 -24.67
C PHE A 61 3.41 13.15 -24.37
N THR A 62 4.15 12.48 -23.47
CA THR A 62 5.51 12.89 -23.11
C THR A 62 6.44 12.79 -24.33
N SER A 63 6.31 11.75 -25.13
CA SER A 63 7.18 11.51 -26.31
C SER A 63 6.97 12.57 -27.39
N ARG A 64 5.74 13.06 -27.54
CA ARG A 64 5.40 14.09 -28.54
C ARG A 64 5.74 15.51 -28.11
N TRP A 65 5.50 15.84 -26.83
CA TRP A 65 5.50 17.24 -26.38
C TRP A 65 6.59 17.58 -25.37
N GLY A 66 7.23 16.57 -24.77
CA GLY A 66 8.24 16.76 -23.74
C GLY A 66 7.65 17.26 -22.42
N CYS A 67 7.54 16.38 -21.42
CA CYS A 67 7.25 16.76 -20.05
C CYS A 67 7.77 15.68 -19.07
N PRO A 68 9.03 15.75 -18.65
CA PRO A 68 9.62 14.74 -17.77
C PRO A 68 8.86 14.57 -16.45
N PHE A 69 8.21 15.62 -15.94
CA PHE A 69 7.47 15.54 -14.68
C PHE A 69 6.24 14.60 -14.77
N LEU A 70 5.48 14.68 -15.87
CA LEU A 70 4.35 13.78 -16.17
C LEU A 70 4.81 12.32 -16.19
N TYR A 71 5.97 12.08 -16.81
CA TYR A 71 6.51 10.75 -17.07
C TYR A 71 6.86 9.96 -15.81
N VAL A 72 7.27 10.63 -14.74
CA VAL A 72 7.90 9.98 -13.57
C VAL A 72 6.88 9.68 -12.47
N ASP A 73 5.98 10.61 -12.19
CA ASP A 73 4.92 10.38 -11.20
C ASP A 73 3.94 9.31 -11.69
N CYS A 74 3.52 9.39 -12.96
CA CYS A 74 2.68 8.36 -13.60
C CYS A 74 3.34 6.97 -13.56
N ARG A 75 4.64 6.86 -13.85
CA ARG A 75 5.37 5.58 -13.75
C ARG A 75 5.47 5.05 -12.34
N THR A 76 5.59 5.93 -11.35
CA THR A 76 5.67 5.52 -9.96
C THR A 76 4.33 4.98 -9.47
N LEU A 77 3.23 5.66 -9.79
CA LEU A 77 1.87 5.19 -9.50
C LEU A 77 1.57 3.87 -10.21
N TYR A 78 1.95 3.75 -11.48
CA TYR A 78 1.78 2.51 -12.24
C TYR A 78 2.63 1.37 -11.72
N GLY A 79 3.90 1.63 -11.39
CA GLY A 79 4.80 0.64 -10.79
C GLY A 79 4.25 0.11 -9.47
N ALA A 80 3.70 0.99 -8.61
CA ALA A 80 3.02 0.59 -7.38
C ALA A 80 1.76 -0.25 -7.64
N LEU A 81 1.00 0.04 -8.69
CA LEU A 81 -0.17 -0.76 -9.06
C LEU A 81 0.22 -2.13 -9.65
N LEU A 82 1.28 -2.19 -10.47
CA LEU A 82 1.81 -3.46 -10.97
C LEU A 82 2.32 -4.33 -9.83
N LEU A 83 2.89 -3.73 -8.79
CA LEU A 83 3.32 -4.41 -7.58
C LEU A 83 2.13 -5.07 -6.88
N THR A 84 1.01 -4.37 -6.68
CA THR A 84 -0.20 -4.91 -6.04
C THR A 84 -0.87 -5.97 -6.92
N ALA A 85 -0.80 -5.83 -8.24
CA ALA A 85 -1.30 -6.80 -9.21
C ALA A 85 -0.40 -8.04 -9.41
N GLY A 86 0.72 -8.18 -8.68
CA GLY A 86 1.62 -9.33 -8.79
C GLY A 86 2.60 -9.28 -9.97
N ARG A 87 2.60 -8.22 -10.79
CA ARG A 87 3.50 -8.04 -11.94
C ARG A 87 4.87 -7.49 -11.51
N TRP A 88 5.53 -8.21 -10.60
CA TRP A 88 6.69 -7.73 -9.86
C TRP A 88 7.90 -7.38 -10.70
N ALA A 89 8.22 -8.18 -11.73
CA ALA A 89 9.38 -7.92 -12.59
C ALA A 89 9.23 -6.65 -13.44
N GLU A 90 8.00 -6.23 -13.72
CA GLU A 90 7.72 -4.99 -14.43
C GLU A 90 7.70 -3.79 -13.49
N ALA A 91 7.12 -3.96 -12.31
CA ALA A 91 7.18 -2.97 -11.25
C ALA A 91 8.64 -2.62 -10.88
N ASP A 92 9.50 -3.64 -10.68
CA ASP A 92 10.91 -3.44 -10.33
C ASP A 92 11.65 -2.62 -11.41
N ARG A 93 11.47 -2.97 -12.69
CA ARG A 93 12.08 -2.24 -13.81
C ARG A 93 11.63 -0.78 -13.85
N LEU A 94 10.32 -0.53 -13.75
CA LEU A 94 9.76 0.82 -13.82
C LEU A 94 10.21 1.68 -12.64
N LEU A 95 10.10 1.16 -11.43
CA LEU A 95 10.45 1.89 -10.21
C LEU A 95 11.96 2.12 -10.10
N THR A 96 12.78 1.17 -10.54
CA THR A 96 14.25 1.35 -10.59
C THR A 96 14.64 2.44 -11.58
N ALA A 97 13.97 2.52 -12.74
CA ALA A 97 14.19 3.60 -13.69
C ALA A 97 13.86 4.97 -13.08
N VAL A 98 12.80 5.08 -12.27
CA VAL A 98 12.48 6.31 -11.54
C VAL A 98 13.61 6.73 -10.59
N LEU A 99 14.28 5.78 -9.92
CA LEU A 99 15.38 6.09 -8.99
C LEU A 99 16.67 6.56 -9.70
N THR A 100 16.78 6.44 -11.02
CA THR A 100 17.94 6.98 -11.78
C THR A 100 17.89 8.50 -11.94
N LEU A 101 16.74 9.10 -11.66
CA LEU A 101 16.54 10.55 -11.72
C LEU A 101 17.05 11.22 -10.45
N ASP A 102 17.50 12.46 -10.57
CA ASP A 102 17.98 13.23 -9.42
C ASP A 102 16.85 13.42 -8.40
N GLU A 103 17.02 12.84 -7.21
CA GLU A 103 16.10 12.93 -6.08
C GLU A 103 15.74 14.40 -5.76
N LYS A 104 16.65 15.34 -5.98
CA LYS A 104 16.42 16.77 -5.70
C LYS A 104 15.32 17.37 -6.57
N ILE A 105 15.08 16.83 -7.76
CA ILE A 105 14.09 17.34 -8.71
C ILE A 105 12.67 16.93 -8.27
N CYS A 106 12.48 15.67 -7.84
CA CYS A 106 11.18 15.14 -7.46
C CYS A 106 11.26 14.25 -6.20
N PRO A 107 11.53 14.80 -5.02
CA PRO A 107 11.86 13.95 -3.87
C PRO A 107 10.65 13.17 -3.33
N ALA A 108 9.42 13.65 -3.54
CA ALA A 108 8.21 12.89 -3.19
C ALA A 108 8.05 11.64 -4.07
N VAL A 109 8.36 11.76 -5.37
CA VAL A 109 8.30 10.66 -6.33
C VAL A 109 9.37 9.62 -6.02
N HIS A 110 10.59 10.08 -5.71
CA HIS A 110 11.68 9.21 -5.27
C HIS A 110 11.32 8.44 -3.99
N ALA A 111 10.77 9.11 -2.97
CA ALA A 111 10.32 8.48 -1.73
C ALA A 111 9.27 7.38 -1.97
N ARG A 112 8.30 7.63 -2.86
CA ARG A 112 7.27 6.64 -3.22
C ARG A 112 7.87 5.44 -3.98
N ALA A 113 8.78 5.68 -4.91
CA ALA A 113 9.48 4.61 -5.62
C ALA A 113 10.34 3.74 -4.68
N VAL A 114 11.06 4.37 -3.74
CA VAL A 114 11.82 3.67 -2.70
C VAL A 114 10.89 2.81 -1.84
N ALA A 115 9.76 3.36 -1.37
CA ALA A 115 8.81 2.61 -0.56
C ALA A 115 8.26 1.39 -1.30
N ALA A 116 7.82 1.55 -2.55
CA ALA A 116 7.27 0.46 -3.36
C ALA A 116 8.32 -0.64 -3.65
N LEU A 117 9.56 -0.26 -3.96
CA LEU A 117 10.65 -1.22 -4.14
C LEU A 117 11.03 -1.91 -2.83
N ALA A 118 11.05 -1.21 -1.71
CA ALA A 118 11.33 -1.82 -0.41
C ALA A 118 10.27 -2.88 -0.06
N THR A 119 8.98 -2.57 -0.24
CA THR A 119 7.89 -3.56 -0.11
C THR A 119 8.07 -4.73 -1.07
N LEU A 120 8.51 -4.51 -2.31
CA LEU A 120 8.85 -5.61 -3.21
C LEU A 120 9.97 -6.49 -2.65
N ARG A 121 11.04 -5.88 -2.12
CA ARG A 121 12.17 -6.62 -1.57
C ARG A 121 11.78 -7.42 -0.33
N VAL A 122 10.90 -6.89 0.54
CA VAL A 122 10.28 -7.65 1.63
C VAL A 122 9.55 -8.89 1.12
N ARG A 123 8.70 -8.73 0.09
CA ARG A 123 7.95 -9.86 -0.52
C ARG A 123 8.86 -10.90 -1.17
N GLN A 124 10.05 -10.50 -1.61
CA GLN A 124 11.09 -11.39 -2.14
C GLN A 124 11.96 -12.04 -1.05
N GLY A 125 11.74 -11.72 0.23
CA GLY A 125 12.60 -12.16 1.35
C GLY A 125 13.96 -11.44 1.42
N ARG A 126 14.14 -10.36 0.65
CA ARG A 126 15.39 -9.57 0.55
C ARG A 126 15.37 -8.41 1.55
N PHE A 127 15.26 -8.74 2.84
CA PHE A 127 15.05 -7.74 3.90
C PHE A 127 16.21 -6.75 4.06
N ASP A 128 17.45 -7.22 3.91
CA ASP A 128 18.63 -6.34 4.03
C ASP A 128 18.67 -5.26 2.95
N GLU A 129 18.25 -5.61 1.72
CA GLU A 129 18.16 -4.64 0.64
C GLU A 129 17.03 -3.63 0.87
N ALA A 130 15.87 -4.10 1.35
CA ALA A 130 14.77 -3.21 1.73
C ALA A 130 15.23 -2.21 2.80
N ARG A 131 15.91 -2.68 3.85
CA ARG A 131 16.43 -1.84 4.94
C ARG A 131 17.43 -0.81 4.42
N ALA A 132 18.41 -1.25 3.64
CA ALA A 132 19.42 -0.35 3.07
C ALA A 132 18.82 0.74 2.17
N MET A 133 17.73 0.45 1.46
CA MET A 133 17.00 1.46 0.68
C MET A 133 16.27 2.47 1.59
N LEU A 134 15.57 1.97 2.61
CA LEU A 134 14.76 2.79 3.53
C LEU A 134 15.61 3.69 4.45
N ASP A 135 16.83 3.25 4.81
CA ASP A 135 17.77 4.02 5.63
C ASP A 135 18.33 5.24 4.89
N ARG A 136 18.46 5.14 3.56
CA ARG A 136 18.91 6.23 2.70
C ARG A 136 17.81 7.26 2.46
N SER A 137 16.53 6.86 2.49
CA SER A 137 15.40 7.77 2.25
C SER A 137 14.77 8.25 3.55
N ARG A 138 15.24 9.37 4.12
CA ARG A 138 14.79 9.85 5.45
C ARG A 138 13.51 10.68 5.46
N ARG A 139 12.79 10.77 4.34
CA ARG A 139 11.56 11.58 4.28
C ARG A 139 10.46 11.00 5.17
N PRO A 140 9.69 11.85 5.88
CA PRO A 140 8.54 11.41 6.66
C PRO A 140 7.32 11.27 5.74
N THR A 141 7.25 10.17 4.99
CA THR A 141 6.06 9.84 4.18
C THR A 141 5.39 8.59 4.71
N ALA A 142 4.07 8.51 4.51
CA ALA A 142 3.27 7.40 4.96
C ALA A 142 3.65 6.07 4.28
N GLU A 143 4.07 6.13 3.01
CA GLU A 143 4.52 4.99 2.22
C GLU A 143 5.85 4.44 2.77
N LEU A 144 6.82 5.30 3.06
CA LEU A 144 8.10 4.89 3.65
C LEU A 144 7.91 4.31 5.05
N ASP A 145 7.03 4.91 5.86
CA ASP A 145 6.71 4.38 7.19
C ASP A 145 6.05 3.00 7.12
N THR A 146 5.25 2.75 6.09
CA THR A 146 4.64 1.43 5.86
C THR A 146 5.68 0.40 5.46
N ALA A 147 6.56 0.73 4.52
CA ALA A 147 7.64 -0.17 4.12
C ALA A 147 8.61 -0.45 5.29
N ARG A 148 8.89 0.54 6.15
CA ARG A 148 9.66 0.35 7.39
C ARG A 148 8.94 -0.55 8.38
N ALA A 149 7.62 -0.43 8.51
CA ALA A 149 6.84 -1.29 9.39
C ALA A 149 6.83 -2.75 8.89
N GLU A 150 6.79 -2.96 7.58
CA GLU A 150 6.94 -4.30 6.98
C GLU A 150 8.29 -4.92 7.32
N VAL A 151 9.39 -4.17 7.17
CA VAL A 151 10.74 -4.64 7.55
C VAL A 151 10.82 -4.91 9.05
N ALA A 152 10.30 -4.02 9.89
CA ALA A 152 10.32 -4.21 11.35
C ALA A 152 9.56 -5.48 11.77
N LEU A 153 8.43 -5.79 11.13
CA LEU A 153 7.73 -7.06 11.40
C LEU A 153 8.53 -8.28 10.95
N ALA A 154 9.20 -8.21 9.79
CA ALA A 154 10.07 -9.28 9.33
C ALA A 154 11.27 -9.51 10.27
N ASP A 155 11.78 -8.44 10.89
CA ASP A 155 12.86 -8.48 11.88
C ASP A 155 12.40 -8.93 13.29
N GLY A 156 11.10 -9.18 13.48
CA GLY A 156 10.55 -9.56 14.78
C GLY A 156 10.39 -8.40 15.77
N ASP A 157 10.34 -7.15 15.28
CA ASP A 157 10.06 -5.95 16.06
C ASP A 157 8.65 -5.38 15.75
N PRO A 158 7.58 -6.02 16.25
CA PRO A 158 6.22 -5.56 16.03
C PRO A 158 5.91 -4.23 16.76
N ALA A 159 6.69 -3.87 17.79
CA ALA A 159 6.51 -2.64 18.53
C ALA A 159 6.87 -1.41 17.67
N THR A 160 8.00 -1.49 16.96
CA THR A 160 8.37 -0.45 15.99
C THR A 160 7.36 -0.37 14.86
N ALA A 161 6.93 -1.51 14.30
CA ALA A 161 5.93 -1.54 13.24
C ALA A 161 4.63 -0.84 13.65
N ARG A 162 4.08 -1.17 14.83
CA ARG A 162 2.88 -0.50 15.35
C ARG A 162 3.07 1.01 15.47
N ARG A 163 4.18 1.48 16.08
CA ARG A 163 4.46 2.91 16.25
C ARG A 163 4.53 3.67 14.93
N LEU A 164 5.06 3.04 13.88
CA LEU A 164 5.11 3.62 12.54
C LEU A 164 3.70 3.74 11.94
N LEU A 165 2.84 2.74 12.18
CA LEU A 165 1.50 2.66 11.59
C LEU A 165 0.43 3.45 12.35
N GLU A 166 0.55 3.62 13.67
CA GLU A 166 -0.39 4.41 14.48
C GLU A 166 -0.55 5.84 13.99
N ARG A 167 0.50 6.39 13.36
CA ARG A 167 0.48 7.72 12.75
C ARG A 167 -0.46 7.84 11.54
N ARG A 168 -0.88 6.72 10.93
CA ARG A 168 -1.74 6.72 9.73
C ARG A 168 -3.23 6.75 10.06
N SER A 169 -3.64 6.39 11.28
CA SER A 169 -5.04 6.25 11.73
C SER A 169 -5.95 5.31 10.89
N THR A 170 -5.50 4.81 9.74
CA THR A 170 -6.27 3.90 8.87
C THR A 170 -5.99 2.43 9.26
N PRO A 171 -7.03 1.62 9.51
CA PRO A 171 -6.89 0.17 9.65
C PRO A 171 -6.22 -0.44 8.40
N SER A 172 -5.31 -1.38 8.61
CA SER A 172 -4.70 -2.19 7.55
C SER A 172 -4.38 -3.57 8.07
N LEU A 173 -4.22 -4.56 7.18
CA LEU A 173 -3.79 -5.89 7.58
C LEU A 173 -2.44 -5.86 8.29
N LEU A 174 -1.54 -4.96 7.90
CA LEU A 174 -0.25 -4.77 8.52
C LEU A 174 -0.36 -4.32 9.99
N CYS A 175 -1.30 -3.39 10.29
CA CYS A 175 -1.61 -3.00 11.67
C CYS A 175 -2.09 -4.20 12.49
N ALA A 176 -3.03 -4.98 11.94
CA ALA A 176 -3.57 -6.16 12.61
C ALA A 176 -2.49 -7.22 12.88
N ARG A 177 -1.58 -7.43 11.92
CA ARG A 177 -0.41 -8.32 12.08
C ARG A 177 0.52 -7.84 13.20
N ALA A 178 0.82 -6.54 13.26
CA ALA A 178 1.64 -5.99 14.33
C ALA A 178 1.00 -6.18 15.72
N GLN A 179 -0.30 -5.90 15.85
CA GLN A 179 -1.05 -6.13 17.09
C GLN A 179 -1.02 -7.61 17.50
N ALA A 180 -1.29 -8.52 16.56
CA ALA A 180 -1.29 -9.96 16.81
C ALA A 180 0.09 -10.48 17.24
N ALA A 181 1.18 -9.95 16.66
CA ALA A 181 2.56 -10.28 17.00
C ALA A 181 2.98 -9.75 18.37
N MET A 182 2.41 -8.63 18.83
CA MET A 182 2.57 -8.15 20.20
C MET A 182 1.71 -8.89 21.23
N GLY A 183 0.82 -9.80 20.79
CA GLY A 183 -0.11 -10.51 21.67
C GLY A 183 -1.42 -9.77 21.95
N ASP A 184 -1.66 -8.60 21.34
CA ASP A 184 -2.94 -7.89 21.43
C ASP A 184 -3.94 -8.48 20.42
N LEU A 185 -4.45 -9.66 20.74
CA LEU A 185 -5.32 -10.46 19.86
C LEU A 185 -6.69 -9.81 19.65
N ASN A 186 -7.18 -9.07 20.63
CA ASN A 186 -8.47 -8.37 20.54
C ASN A 186 -8.37 -7.16 19.60
N ALA A 187 -7.32 -6.34 19.73
CA ALA A 187 -7.09 -5.24 18.80
C ALA A 187 -6.83 -5.76 17.37
N ALA A 188 -6.06 -6.84 17.23
CA ALA A 188 -5.82 -7.48 15.93
C ALA A 188 -7.12 -7.94 15.26
N THR A 189 -8.01 -8.59 16.02
CA THR A 189 -9.32 -9.06 15.53
C THR A 189 -10.18 -7.87 15.09
N THR A 190 -10.26 -6.83 15.92
CA THR A 190 -11.06 -5.63 15.62
C THR A 190 -10.57 -4.93 14.37
N THR A 191 -9.25 -4.76 14.26
CA THR A 191 -8.62 -4.08 13.11
C THR A 191 -8.81 -4.90 11.83
N ALA A 192 -8.65 -6.22 11.88
CA ALA A 192 -8.85 -7.09 10.73
C ALA A 192 -10.31 -7.14 10.29
N ALA A 193 -11.26 -7.17 11.23
CA ALA A 193 -12.70 -7.17 10.93
C ALA A 193 -13.21 -5.84 10.33
N ALA A 194 -12.47 -4.74 10.50
CA ALA A 194 -12.78 -3.46 9.89
C ALA A 194 -12.35 -3.36 8.42
N LEU A 195 -11.61 -4.34 7.90
CA LEU A 195 -11.16 -4.37 6.50
C LEU A 195 -12.29 -4.90 5.61
N ASP A 196 -12.30 -4.43 4.36
CA ASP A 196 -13.23 -4.89 3.34
C ASP A 196 -12.99 -6.39 3.05
N PRO A 197 -13.96 -7.28 3.33
CA PRO A 197 -13.79 -8.72 3.12
C PRO A 197 -13.64 -9.09 1.64
N ASP A 198 -14.17 -8.25 0.74
CA ASP A 198 -14.05 -8.43 -0.71
C ASP A 198 -12.83 -7.69 -1.28
N GLY A 199 -12.10 -6.98 -0.42
CA GLY A 199 -10.88 -6.26 -0.76
C GLY A 199 -9.65 -7.19 -0.91
N PRO A 200 -8.53 -6.65 -1.42
CA PRO A 200 -7.32 -7.44 -1.69
C PRO A 200 -6.71 -8.09 -0.43
N GLU A 201 -6.97 -7.54 0.76
CA GLU A 201 -6.50 -8.06 2.04
C GLU A 201 -7.55 -8.91 2.78
N GLY A 202 -8.78 -9.02 2.26
CA GLY A 202 -9.95 -9.52 3.01
C GLY A 202 -9.83 -10.97 3.47
N VAL A 203 -9.29 -11.84 2.61
CA VAL A 203 -9.06 -13.26 2.94
C VAL A 203 -8.01 -13.40 4.05
N GLU A 204 -6.88 -12.71 3.92
CA GLU A 204 -5.81 -12.76 4.92
C GLU A 204 -6.23 -12.13 6.25
N ALA A 205 -7.01 -11.04 6.19
CA ALA A 205 -7.59 -10.39 7.35
C ALA A 205 -8.55 -11.33 8.09
N SER A 206 -9.45 -11.98 7.36
CA SER A 206 -10.39 -12.95 7.93
C SER A 206 -9.66 -14.13 8.59
N GLY A 207 -8.63 -14.65 7.92
CA GLY A 207 -7.78 -15.71 8.47
C GLY A 207 -7.05 -15.29 9.74
N LEU A 208 -6.50 -14.08 9.76
CA LEU A 208 -5.83 -13.52 10.93
C LEU A 208 -6.80 -13.33 12.11
N ALA A 209 -8.00 -12.79 11.85
CA ALA A 209 -9.03 -12.59 12.85
C ALA A 209 -9.46 -13.94 13.47
N ALA A 210 -9.73 -14.95 12.65
CA ALA A 210 -10.10 -16.28 13.11
C ALA A 210 -8.98 -16.92 13.95
N ALA A 211 -7.72 -16.79 13.52
CA ALA A 211 -6.57 -17.30 14.27
C ALA A 211 -6.36 -16.58 15.61
N ALA A 212 -6.59 -15.27 15.66
CA ALA A 212 -6.51 -14.49 16.89
C ALA A 212 -7.63 -14.89 17.87
N GLN A 213 -8.88 -14.99 17.39
CA GLN A 213 -10.03 -15.45 18.17
C GLN A 213 -9.84 -16.85 18.73
N GLY A 214 -9.34 -17.79 17.92
CA GLY A 214 -9.05 -19.16 18.37
C GLY A 214 -8.03 -19.22 19.51
N ARG A 215 -6.98 -18.37 19.44
CA ARG A 215 -5.99 -18.26 20.53
C ARG A 215 -6.58 -17.66 21.81
N VAL A 216 -7.47 -16.66 21.70
CA VAL A 216 -8.18 -16.10 22.86
C VAL A 216 -9.07 -17.17 23.50
N ALA A 217 -9.88 -17.88 22.70
CA ALA A 217 -10.76 -18.93 23.20
C ALA A 217 -9.98 -20.05 23.93
N ALA A 218 -8.87 -20.50 23.35
CA ALA A 218 -8.01 -21.50 23.99
C ALA A 218 -7.41 -21.01 25.32
N ALA A 219 -7.05 -19.73 25.42
CA ALA A 219 -6.54 -19.15 26.67
C ALA A 219 -7.62 -19.06 27.75
N VAL A 220 -8.85 -18.73 27.38
CA VAL A 220 -10.01 -18.70 28.30
C VAL A 220 -10.29 -20.09 28.84
N ASP A 221 -10.40 -21.10 27.96
CA ASP A 221 -10.65 -22.49 28.35
C ASP A 221 -9.55 -23.04 29.30
N ALA A 222 -8.28 -22.72 29.02
CA ALA A 222 -7.16 -23.08 29.88
C ALA A 222 -7.24 -22.41 31.26
N PHE A 223 -7.65 -21.14 31.33
CA PHE A 223 -7.84 -20.42 32.58
C PHE A 223 -8.99 -21.00 33.41
N GLU A 224 -10.14 -21.25 32.78
CA GLU A 224 -11.31 -21.86 33.43
C GLU A 224 -10.98 -23.26 33.98
N THR A 225 -10.28 -24.07 33.19
CA THR A 225 -9.80 -25.39 33.61
C THR A 225 -8.86 -25.30 34.81
N ALA A 226 -7.93 -24.33 34.82
CA ALA A 226 -7.01 -24.13 35.93
C ALA A 226 -7.74 -23.65 37.20
N ALA A 227 -8.72 -22.75 37.05
CA ALA A 227 -9.53 -22.23 38.16
C ALA A 227 -10.36 -23.34 38.81
N ALA A 228 -10.97 -24.23 38.01
CA ALA A 228 -11.72 -25.38 38.52
C ALA A 228 -10.83 -26.32 39.34
N ARG A 229 -9.64 -26.67 38.83
CA ARG A 229 -8.68 -27.51 39.56
C ARG A 229 -8.21 -26.88 40.88
N TRP A 230 -8.02 -25.57 40.89
CA TRP A 230 -7.62 -24.87 42.12
C TRP A 230 -8.73 -24.90 43.17
N ALA A 231 -9.99 -24.70 42.76
CA ALA A 231 -11.14 -24.81 43.65
C ALA A 231 -11.22 -26.21 44.30
N ASP A 232 -11.05 -27.27 43.50
CA ASP A 232 -11.07 -28.65 43.98
C ASP A 232 -9.92 -28.98 44.94
N CYS A 233 -8.75 -28.36 44.79
CA CYS A 233 -7.62 -28.52 45.72
C CYS A 233 -7.74 -27.67 47.00
N SER A 234 -8.64 -26.68 47.02
CA SER A 234 -8.85 -25.77 48.15
C SER A 234 -10.01 -26.17 49.07
N ALA A 235 -10.79 -27.19 48.67
CA ALA A 235 -11.86 -27.82 49.44
C ALA A 235 -11.35 -29.03 50.23
#